data_AF-A0A7S1NUP8-F1
#
_entry.id   AF-A0A7S1NUP8-F1
#
_cell.length_a   1.000
_cell.length_b   1.000
_cell.length_c   1.000
_cell.angle_alpha   90.00
_cell.angle_beta   90.00
_cell.angle_gamma   90.00
#
_symmetry.space_group_name_H-M   'P 1'
#
loop_
_entity.id
_entity.type
_entity.pdbx_description
1 polymer ?
#
loop_
_entity_poly.entity_id
_entity_poly.type
_entity_poly.pdbx_seq_one_letter_code
_entity_poly.pdbx_strand_id
1 'polypeptide(L)'
;GGSAAGRSVALHLFEPRYVHLVRLAMGPYGSKRFIYAPQAPTVGMVAVLCGISRTRQTDHAVDISGKGLEDVVLQDVWVEPGTDGLYLARYESQPNNSRPQNGTGTRTRQAEVVTNSSCKACLLMRPFVRHGLDVQVT
;
A
#
# COMPACT_ATOMS: atom_id res chain seq x y z
N GLY A 1 4.56 10.05 -10.87
CA GLY A 1 5.02 9.46 -9.60
C GLY A 1 4.03 9.87 -8.53
N GLY A 2 3.51 8.95 -7.73
CA GLY A 2 2.35 9.23 -6.87
C GLY A 2 2.26 8.39 -5.60
N SER A 3 3.36 7.80 -5.14
CA SER A 3 3.33 6.90 -3.99
C SER A 3 4.60 7.11 -3.19
N ALA A 4 4.53 8.07 -2.28
CA ALA A 4 5.50 8.28 -1.22
C ALA A 4 4.71 8.45 0.08
N ALA A 5 5.31 8.10 1.22
CA ALA A 5 4.69 8.33 2.51
C ALA A 5 4.16 9.78 2.64
N GLY A 6 2.93 9.92 3.14
CA GLY A 6 2.24 11.21 3.29
C GLY A 6 1.57 11.76 2.05
N ARG A 7 1.75 11.18 0.85
CA ARG A 7 1.10 11.62 -0.38
C ARG A 7 -0.29 11.01 -0.56
N SER A 8 -1.20 11.79 -1.11
CA SER A 8 -2.52 11.27 -1.53
C SER A 8 -2.36 10.30 -2.68
N VAL A 9 -3.17 9.24 -2.64
CA VAL A 9 -3.24 8.22 -3.69
C VAL A 9 -4.68 8.20 -4.20
N ALA A 10 -4.85 8.30 -5.51
CA ALA A 10 -6.11 8.11 -6.20
C ALA A 10 -5.86 7.17 -7.39
N LEU A 11 -6.54 6.03 -7.42
CA LEU A 11 -6.31 4.98 -8.43
C LEU A 11 -7.64 4.51 -9.00
N HIS A 12 -7.67 4.34 -10.31
CA HIS A 12 -8.75 3.68 -11.05
C HIS A 12 -8.31 2.25 -11.37
N LEU A 13 -8.95 1.25 -10.75
CA LEU A 13 -8.57 -0.15 -10.83
C LEU A 13 -9.56 -0.91 -11.69
N PHE A 14 -9.13 -1.34 -12.88
CA PHE A 14 -9.97 -2.08 -13.83
C PHE A 14 -9.49 -3.52 -14.06
N GLU A 15 -8.27 -3.87 -13.67
CA GLU A 15 -7.80 -5.25 -13.77
C GLU A 15 -8.46 -6.12 -12.69
N PRO A 16 -9.00 -7.32 -13.04
CA PRO A 16 -9.74 -8.18 -12.10
C PRO A 16 -9.00 -8.47 -10.79
N ARG A 17 -7.69 -8.74 -10.86
CA ARG A 17 -6.82 -8.96 -9.69
C ARG A 17 -6.80 -7.78 -8.71
N TYR A 18 -6.85 -6.54 -9.19
CA TYR A 18 -6.85 -5.35 -8.33
C TYR A 18 -8.24 -5.00 -7.81
N VAL A 19 -9.30 -5.31 -8.58
CA VAL A 19 -10.67 -5.28 -8.05
C VAL A 19 -10.82 -6.27 -6.89
N HIS A 20 -10.24 -7.46 -7.03
CA HIS A 20 -10.21 -8.47 -5.98
C HIS A 20 -9.42 -8.00 -4.75
N LEU A 21 -8.25 -7.35 -4.92
CA LEU A 21 -7.50 -6.71 -3.85
C LEU A 21 -8.37 -5.76 -3.02
N VAL A 22 -9.13 -4.87 -3.66
CA VAL A 22 -9.97 -3.91 -2.93
C VAL A 22 -11.07 -4.61 -2.16
N ARG A 23 -11.67 -5.67 -2.72
CA ARG A 23 -12.66 -6.49 -2.02
C ARG A 23 -12.09 -7.15 -0.77
N LEU A 24 -10.87 -7.69 -0.84
CA LEU A 24 -10.18 -8.25 0.33
C LEU A 24 -9.86 -7.17 1.37
N ALA A 25 -9.34 -6.02 0.94
CA ALA A 25 -8.95 -4.93 1.82
C ALA A 25 -10.14 -4.26 2.52
N MET A 26 -11.31 -4.21 1.87
CA MET A 26 -12.53 -3.58 2.40
C MET A 26 -13.50 -4.57 3.06
N GLY A 27 -13.24 -5.88 2.95
CA GLY A 27 -14.05 -6.93 3.57
C GLY A 27 -14.06 -6.89 5.10
N PRO A 28 -14.85 -7.76 5.76
CA PRO A 28 -15.05 -7.75 7.21
C PRO A 28 -13.76 -7.96 8.02
N TYR A 29 -12.77 -8.65 7.43
CA TYR A 29 -11.45 -8.88 8.04
C TYR A 29 -10.33 -8.04 7.38
N GLY A 30 -10.73 -7.11 6.50
CA GLY A 30 -9.82 -6.29 5.72
C GLY A 30 -9.21 -5.16 6.55
N SER A 31 -7.93 -4.90 6.34
CA SER A 31 -7.19 -3.84 7.04
C SER A 31 -7.36 -2.45 6.42
N LYS A 32 -8.13 -2.33 5.32
CA LYS A 32 -8.24 -1.11 4.48
C LYS A 32 -6.87 -0.58 4.07
N ARG A 33 -5.91 -1.48 3.84
CA ARG A 33 -4.53 -1.15 3.46
C ARG A 33 -4.08 -2.04 2.32
N PHE A 34 -3.16 -1.52 1.52
CA PHE A 34 -2.46 -2.25 0.46
C PHE A 34 -1.06 -1.70 0.31
N ILE A 35 -0.15 -2.46 -0.28
CA ILE A 35 1.20 -1.97 -0.60
C ILE A 35 1.23 -1.58 -2.07
N TYR A 36 1.74 -0.40 -2.38
CA TYR A 36 2.06 0.02 -3.73
C TYR A 36 3.52 -0.31 -4.05
N ALA A 37 3.74 -1.13 -5.07
CA ALA A 37 5.06 -1.42 -5.64
C ALA A 37 5.22 -0.73 -7.01
N PRO A 38 6.31 0.01 -7.26
CA PRO A 38 6.51 0.73 -8.52
C PRO A 38 6.78 -0.18 -9.72
N GLN A 39 7.15 -1.44 -9.47
CA GLN A 39 7.45 -2.47 -10.46
C GLN A 39 7.05 -3.84 -9.91
N ALA A 40 7.31 -4.91 -10.67
CA ALA A 40 7.05 -6.28 -10.21
C ALA A 40 7.74 -6.51 -8.84
N PRO A 41 6.99 -6.89 -7.79
CA PRO A 41 7.47 -6.91 -6.42
C PRO A 41 8.53 -8.00 -6.27
N THR A 42 9.63 -7.65 -5.62
CA THR A 42 10.75 -8.54 -5.33
C THR A 42 11.13 -8.39 -3.86
N VAL A 43 11.70 -9.45 -3.28
CA VAL A 43 12.21 -9.42 -1.91
C VAL A 43 13.31 -8.36 -1.79
N GLY A 44 13.31 -7.60 -0.69
CA GLY A 44 14.19 -6.47 -0.44
C GLY A 44 13.75 -5.15 -1.08
N MET A 45 12.70 -5.15 -1.89
CA MET A 45 12.18 -3.92 -2.49
C MET A 45 11.59 -2.98 -1.43
N VAL A 46 11.90 -1.68 -1.56
CA VAL A 46 11.17 -0.63 -0.85
C VAL A 46 9.88 -0.30 -1.61
N ALA A 47 8.77 -0.37 -0.90
CA ALA A 47 7.42 -0.11 -1.39
C ALA A 47 6.70 0.82 -0.41
N VAL A 48 5.48 1.26 -0.74
CA VAL A 48 4.72 2.18 0.11
C VAL A 48 3.47 1.49 0.63
N LEU A 49 3.29 1.45 1.94
CA LEU A 49 2.04 1.03 2.55
C LEU A 49 1.02 2.16 2.40
N CYS A 50 -0.09 1.89 1.75
CA CYS A 50 -1.16 2.83 1.49
C CYS A 50 -2.40 2.47 2.30
N GLY A 51 -3.03 3.47 2.93
CA GLY A 51 -4.34 3.36 3.55
C GLY A 51 -5.43 3.77 2.57
N ILE A 52 -6.51 3.00 2.51
CA ILE A 52 -7.71 3.29 1.73
C ILE A 52 -8.69 4.08 2.60
N SER A 53 -9.04 5.28 2.15
CA SER A 53 -10.01 6.14 2.84
C SER A 53 -11.39 6.05 2.21
N ARG A 54 -11.46 5.95 0.88
CA ARG A 54 -12.71 5.89 0.13
C ARG A 54 -12.59 4.92 -1.04
N THR A 55 -13.68 4.25 -1.33
CA THR A 55 -13.84 3.39 -2.50
C THR A 55 -15.14 3.72 -3.21
N ARG A 56 -15.13 3.65 -4.54
CA ARG A 56 -16.34 3.70 -5.36
C ARG A 56 -16.25 2.57 -6.38
N GLN A 57 -17.18 1.62 -6.28
CA GLN A 57 -17.23 0.48 -7.16
C GLN A 57 -18.19 0.73 -8.31
N THR A 58 -17.80 0.30 -9.50
CA THR A 58 -18.63 0.18 -10.70
C THR A 58 -18.68 -1.29 -11.13
N ASP A 59 -19.39 -1.60 -12.22
CA ASP A 59 -19.58 -2.98 -12.68
C ASP A 59 -18.27 -3.70 -13.04
N HIS A 60 -17.26 -2.95 -13.50
CA HIS A 60 -16.00 -3.49 -14.00
C HIS A 60 -14.75 -2.88 -13.37
N ALA A 61 -14.90 -1.85 -12.55
CA ALA A 61 -13.78 -1.13 -11.98
C ALA A 61 -14.04 -0.68 -10.54
N VAL A 62 -12.97 -0.29 -9.86
CA VAL A 62 -13.02 0.31 -8.53
C VAL A 62 -12.12 1.52 -8.49
N ASP A 63 -12.71 2.68 -8.19
CA ASP A 63 -11.96 3.87 -7.83
C ASP A 63 -11.61 3.78 -6.34
N ILE A 64 -10.35 4.00 -6.01
CA ILE A 64 -9.92 4.14 -4.62
C ILE A 64 -9.21 5.47 -4.40
N SER A 65 -9.42 6.06 -3.23
CA SER A 65 -8.62 7.17 -2.75
C SER A 65 -8.16 6.96 -1.32
N GLY A 66 -6.99 7.52 -1.01
CA GLY A 66 -6.27 7.21 0.21
C GLY A 66 -4.99 8.00 0.34
N LYS A 67 -4.08 7.52 1.19
CA LYS A 67 -2.77 8.14 1.42
C LYS A 67 -1.70 7.08 1.62
N GLY A 68 -0.49 7.36 1.14
CA GLY A 68 0.71 6.65 1.57
C GLY A 68 0.93 6.90 3.06
N LEU A 69 1.08 5.83 3.83
CA LEU A 69 1.28 5.86 5.27
C LEU A 69 2.78 5.88 5.59
N GLU A 70 3.52 4.91 5.07
CA GLU A 70 4.93 4.72 5.35
C GLU A 70 5.61 3.89 4.26
N ASP A 71 6.94 3.93 4.25
CA ASP A 71 7.77 3.08 3.40
C ASP A 71 7.99 1.73 4.11
N VAL A 72 7.95 0.65 3.34
CA VAL A 72 8.06 -0.72 3.83
C VAL A 72 9.05 -1.51 2.99
N VAL A 73 9.75 -2.45 3.59
CA VAL A 73 10.61 -3.40 2.88
C VAL A 73 9.86 -4.72 2.72
N LEU A 74 9.79 -5.23 1.49
CA LEU A 74 9.20 -6.53 1.20
C LEU A 74 10.15 -7.65 1.67
N GLN A 75 9.72 -8.44 2.64
CA GLN A 75 10.51 -9.55 3.20
C GLN A 75 10.24 -10.86 2.45
N ASP A 76 8.98 -11.12 2.11
CA ASP A 76 8.57 -12.25 1.28
C ASP A 76 7.55 -11.74 0.26
N VAL A 77 7.59 -12.28 -0.96
CA VAL A 77 6.64 -11.97 -2.03
C VAL A 77 6.18 -13.27 -2.66
N TRP A 78 4.86 -13.48 -2.73
CA TRP A 78 4.27 -14.64 -3.40
C TRP A 78 2.99 -14.26 -4.12
N VAL A 79 2.47 -15.19 -4.92
CA VAL A 79 1.17 -15.07 -5.58
C VAL A 79 0.22 -16.06 -4.94
N GLU A 80 -0.92 -15.60 -4.46
CA GLU A 80 -1.91 -16.48 -3.85
C GLU A 80 -2.70 -17.22 -4.95
N PRO A 81 -2.80 -18.56 -4.91
CA PRO A 81 -3.60 -19.31 -5.86
C PRO A 81 -5.06 -18.82 -5.87
N GLY A 82 -5.66 -18.74 -7.06
CA GLY A 82 -7.06 -18.32 -7.22
C GLY A 82 -7.33 -16.81 -7.12
N THR A 83 -6.28 -15.98 -7.09
CA THR A 83 -6.41 -14.51 -7.03
C THR A 83 -6.02 -13.80 -8.34
N ASP A 84 -6.07 -14.51 -9.47
CA ASP A 84 -5.71 -13.99 -10.80
C ASP A 84 -4.31 -13.34 -10.87
N GLY A 85 -3.36 -13.89 -10.11
CA GLY A 85 -2.00 -13.36 -10.07
C GLY A 85 -1.82 -12.16 -9.14
N LEU A 86 -2.68 -12.00 -8.12
CA LEU A 86 -2.49 -10.98 -7.09
C LEU A 86 -1.26 -11.33 -6.23
N TYR A 87 -0.36 -10.37 -6.13
CA TYR A 87 0.80 -10.50 -5.26
C TYR A 87 0.41 -10.22 -3.81
N LEU A 88 0.96 -11.03 -2.91
CA LEU A 88 0.95 -10.78 -1.48
C LEU A 88 2.40 -10.66 -1.00
N ALA A 89 2.57 -9.91 0.07
CA ALA A 89 3.87 -9.82 0.71
C ALA A 89 3.78 -9.80 2.23
N ARG A 90 4.84 -10.33 2.84
CA ARG A 90 5.24 -9.96 4.19
C ARG A 90 6.12 -8.74 4.08
N TYR A 91 5.90 -7.79 4.95
CA TYR A 91 6.67 -6.56 4.95
C TYR A 91 7.09 -6.18 6.36
N GLU A 92 8.13 -5.35 6.41
CA GLU A 92 8.59 -4.70 7.61
C GLU A 92 8.45 -3.19 7.41
N SER A 93 7.80 -2.53 8.36
CA SER A 93 7.71 -1.07 8.39
C SER A 93 9.11 -0.52 8.65
N GLN A 94 9.57 0.39 7.79
CA GLN A 94 10.74 1.17 8.15
C GLN A 94 10.28 2.26 9.11
N PRO A 95 10.77 2.29 10.37
CA PRO A 95 10.53 3.42 11.23
C PRO A 95 11.13 4.64 10.54
N ASN A 96 10.26 5.51 10.06
CA ASN A 96 10.64 6.74 9.37
C ASN A 96 11.42 7.59 10.39
N ASN A 97 12.75 7.52 10.38
CA ASN A 97 13.59 8.18 11.39
C ASN A 97 13.73 9.69 11.18
N SER A 98 12.73 10.32 10.56
CA SER A 98 12.76 11.74 10.22
C SER A 98 11.36 12.35 10.10
N ARG A 99 10.82 12.75 11.25
CA ARG A 99 10.29 14.11 11.38
C ARG A 99 10.52 14.58 12.83
N PRO A 100 11.47 15.49 13.12
CA PRO A 100 11.44 16.18 14.38
C PRO A 100 10.13 16.99 14.39
N GLN A 101 9.14 16.53 15.15
CA GLN A 101 8.05 17.40 15.56
C GLN A 101 8.69 18.44 16.46
N ASN A 102 8.90 19.64 15.91
CA ASN A 102 9.29 20.80 16.69
C ASN A 102 8.06 21.17 17.55
N GLY A 103 7.93 20.50 18.69
CA GLY A 103 6.83 20.58 19.62
C GLY A 103 7.40 20.39 21.01
N THR A 104 7.82 21.49 21.60
CA THR A 104 8.29 21.64 22.97
C THR A 104 7.29 20.97 23.93
N GLY A 105 7.70 19.89 24.60
CA GLY A 105 6.82 19.13 25.48
C GLY A 105 7.51 17.96 26.15
N THR A 106 8.18 18.25 27.26
CA THR A 106 8.72 17.30 28.25
C THR A 106 7.78 16.15 28.62
N ARG A 107 8.22 14.90 28.47
CA ARG A 107 8.36 13.85 29.53
C ARG A 107 8.32 12.43 28.95
N THR A 108 9.47 11.76 29.08
CA THR A 108 9.62 10.45 29.75
C THR A 108 8.57 9.36 29.47
N ARG A 109 8.91 8.40 28.61
CA ARG A 109 9.08 6.94 28.87
C ARG A 109 8.75 6.12 27.60
N GLN A 110 9.65 5.17 27.33
CA GLN A 110 9.48 4.01 26.45
C GLN A 110 9.25 4.31 24.96
N ALA A 111 10.37 4.45 24.24
CA ALA A 111 10.43 3.91 22.88
C ALA A 111 10.32 2.38 22.99
N GLU A 112 9.10 1.88 23.13
CA GLU A 112 8.80 0.49 22.80
C GLU A 112 8.90 0.43 21.27
N VAL A 113 10.10 0.15 20.78
CA VAL A 113 10.31 -0.27 19.40
C VAL A 113 9.60 -1.61 19.29
N VAL A 114 8.31 -1.56 18.95
CA VAL A 114 7.52 -2.73 18.55
C VAL A 114 7.99 -3.13 17.15
N THR A 115 9.24 -3.57 17.04
CA THR A 115 9.72 -4.37 15.92
C THR A 115 9.45 -5.82 16.30
N ASN A 116 8.40 -6.42 15.73
CA ASN A 116 8.33 -7.83 15.33
C ASN A 116 6.89 -8.31 15.16
N SER A 117 6.18 -7.72 14.21
CA SER A 117 5.00 -8.35 13.63
C SER A 117 5.14 -8.22 12.13
N SER A 118 5.69 -9.25 11.47
CA SER A 118 5.70 -9.30 10.01
C SER A 118 4.24 -9.27 9.52
N CYS A 119 3.81 -8.12 9.00
CA CYS A 119 2.45 -7.90 8.56
C CYS A 119 2.27 -8.48 7.14
N LYS A 120 1.10 -9.04 6.87
CA LYS A 120 0.71 -9.49 5.52
C LYS A 120 -0.11 -8.40 4.84
N ALA A 121 0.21 -8.07 3.59
CA ALA A 121 -0.60 -7.16 2.80
C ALA A 121 -0.64 -7.56 1.32
N CYS A 122 -1.74 -7.19 0.67
CA CYS A 122 -1.88 -7.32 -0.78
C CYS A 122 -1.06 -6.23 -1.48
N LEU A 123 -0.43 -6.61 -2.60
CA LEU A 123 0.40 -5.74 -3.41
C LEU A 123 -0.36 -5.28 -4.65
N LEU A 124 -0.33 -3.96 -4.86
CA LEU A 124 -0.71 -3.31 -6.08
C LEU A 124 0.56 -2.93 -6.82
N MET A 125 0.77 -3.51 -8.00
CA MET A 125 1.86 -3.09 -8.87
C MET A 125 1.41 -1.90 -9.71
N ARG A 126 2.36 -1.07 -10.13
CA ARG A 126 2.09 -0.14 -11.24
C ARG A 126 1.49 -0.91 -12.41
N PRO A 127 0.29 -0.55 -12.89
CA PRO A 127 -0.20 -1.09 -14.15
C PRO A 127 0.80 -0.73 -15.25
N PHE A 128 1.09 -1.70 -16.11
CA PHE A 128 1.94 -1.49 -17.28
C PHE A 128 1.22 -0.51 -18.20
N VAL A 129 1.61 0.77 -18.19
CA VAL A 129 1.03 1.78 -19.07
C VAL A 129 1.51 1.48 -20.49
N ARG A 130 0.73 0.69 -21.25
CA ARG A 130 0.82 0.74 -22.72
C ARG A 130 0.27 2.10 -23.15
N HIS A 131 1.18 3.03 -23.41
CA HIS A 131 0.97 4.33 -24.06
C HIS A 131 -0.32 5.10 -23.68
N GLY A 132 -0.17 6.14 -22.87
CA GLY A 132 -0.97 7.37 -23.08
C GLY A 132 -2.07 7.72 -22.09
N LEU A 133 -2.12 7.15 -20.87
CA LEU A 133 -2.99 7.68 -19.81
C LEU A 133 -2.17 7.97 -18.56
N ASP A 134 -1.90 9.25 -18.38
CA ASP A 134 -1.40 9.84 -17.15
C ASP A 134 -2.20 9.30 -15.96
N VAL A 135 -1.50 8.74 -14.98
CA VAL A 135 -2.01 8.73 -13.60
C VAL A 135 -2.08 10.21 -13.22
N GLN A 136 -3.22 10.86 -13.44
CA GLN A 136 -3.40 12.23 -12.99
C GLN A 136 -3.35 12.26 -11.47
N VAL A 137 -2.21 12.71 -10.97
CA VAL A 137 -2.02 13.17 -9.60
C VAL A 137 -2.59 14.59 -9.55
N THR A 138 -3.90 14.72 -9.30
CA THR A 138 -4.50 15.99 -8.87
C THR A 138 -4.18 16.27 -7.41
#